data_AF-A0A969GJL8-F1
#
_entry.id   AF-A0A969GJL8-F1
#
_cell.length_a   1.000
_cell.length_b   1.000
_cell.length_c   1.000
_cell.angle_alpha   90.00
_cell.angle_beta   90.00
_cell.angle_gamma   90.00
#
_symmetry.space_group_name_H-M   'P 1'
#
loop_
_entity.id
_entity.type
_entity.pdbx_description
1 polymer ?
#
loop_
_entity_poly.entity_id
_entity_poly.type
_entity_poly.pdbx_seq_one_letter_code
_entity_poly.pdbx_strand_id
1 'polypeptide(L)'
;MHYNLVLIGFGNVARSLAKLLIRKKDLLKSKHDVTFSFTGISTGRHGFAVNTNGLDIEKALELVESGKDISSLNNSPIPITNSLEVIQHSSANVLFENSPVNTQTGQPALDHIRAALNLGMHAITANKGPVVHGYRELTQLAESKGVKFRFESTVLGGAPVFSVMRETFPLADLESFTGIFNATTNIILSRMENGESYQDAVKYCQSIGVAETDPTNDVDGWDAAIKVCALVTVLWDTPITPQEINPIGIRGITPDMIAKAKSENKRYKLVCSAEKVGDKINASVSPQLVDSTSPLFGMMNSSTGVTFRTDVILDYSITLSEKPGMLGGPVETAYGLFADFVNITK
;
A
#
# COMPACT_ATOMS: atom_id res chain seq x y z
N MET A 1 11.99 -25.07 -3.13
CA MET A 1 12.99 -24.17 -2.53
C MET A 1 12.53 -23.68 -1.14
N HIS A 2 13.46 -23.40 -0.21
CA HIS A 2 13.17 -22.83 1.12
C HIS A 2 13.56 -21.36 1.17
N TYR A 3 12.70 -20.50 1.72
CA TYR A 3 12.93 -19.06 1.84
C TYR A 3 12.89 -18.62 3.31
N ASN A 4 13.95 -17.96 3.75
CA ASN A 4 13.97 -17.23 5.02
C ASN A 4 13.35 -15.84 4.81
N LEU A 5 12.38 -15.48 5.65
CA LEU A 5 11.61 -14.24 5.54
C LEU A 5 11.94 -13.31 6.70
N VAL A 6 12.10 -12.03 6.42
CA VAL A 6 12.21 -10.97 7.44
C VAL A 6 11.07 -9.96 7.30
N LEU A 7 10.44 -9.61 8.42
CA LEU A 7 9.34 -8.65 8.48
C LEU A 7 9.82 -7.37 9.17
N ILE A 8 9.90 -6.26 8.43
CA ILE A 8 10.22 -4.95 9.00
C ILE A 8 8.94 -4.15 9.15
N GLY A 9 8.57 -3.84 10.39
CA GLY A 9 7.26 -3.33 10.75
C GLY A 9 6.26 -4.48 10.93
N PHE A 10 5.96 -4.84 12.17
CA PHE A 10 5.02 -5.92 12.52
C PHE A 10 3.63 -5.40 12.95
N GLY A 11 3.13 -4.43 12.18
CA GLY A 11 1.78 -3.85 12.38
C GLY A 11 0.67 -4.73 11.80
N ASN A 12 -0.52 -4.16 11.62
CA ASN A 12 -1.69 -4.91 11.16
C ASN A 12 -1.46 -5.63 9.82
N VAL A 13 -0.82 -4.97 8.84
CA VAL A 13 -0.55 -5.55 7.51
C VAL A 13 0.38 -6.76 7.61
N ALA A 14 1.53 -6.61 8.26
CA ALA A 14 2.50 -7.69 8.40
C ALA A 14 1.96 -8.87 9.23
N ARG A 15 1.14 -8.61 10.27
CA ARG A 15 0.45 -9.67 11.01
C ARG A 15 -0.57 -10.42 10.15
N SER A 16 -1.32 -9.71 9.32
CA SER A 16 -2.22 -10.32 8.33
C SER A 16 -1.45 -11.14 7.28
N LEU A 17 -0.29 -10.66 6.83
CA LEU A 17 0.59 -11.41 5.92
C LEU A 17 1.12 -12.69 6.58
N ALA A 18 1.59 -12.62 7.83
CA ALA A 18 2.05 -13.79 8.57
C ALA A 18 0.96 -14.85 8.68
N LYS A 19 -0.26 -14.45 9.08
CA LYS A 19 -1.43 -15.33 9.14
C LYS A 19 -1.79 -15.91 7.76
N LEU A 20 -1.70 -15.11 6.70
CA LEU A 20 -1.99 -15.54 5.34
C LEU A 20 -0.96 -16.57 4.84
N LEU A 21 0.33 -16.34 5.08
CA LEU A 21 1.42 -17.25 4.74
C LEU A 21 1.25 -18.60 5.44
N ILE A 22 0.96 -18.59 6.75
CA ILE A 22 0.68 -19.82 7.52
C ILE A 22 -0.51 -20.56 6.90
N ARG A 23 -1.64 -19.86 6.69
CA ARG A 23 -2.85 -20.43 6.09
C ARG A 23 -2.63 -21.00 4.69
N LYS A 24 -1.71 -20.44 3.91
CA LYS A 24 -1.43 -20.84 2.52
C LYS A 24 -0.18 -21.73 2.37
N LYS A 25 0.45 -22.13 3.48
CA LYS A 25 1.71 -22.90 3.49
C LYS A 25 1.65 -24.18 2.65
N ASP A 26 0.60 -24.99 2.83
CA ASP A 26 0.46 -26.25 2.09
C ASP A 26 0.19 -26.01 0.60
N LEU A 27 -0.49 -24.91 0.26
CA LEU A 27 -0.73 -24.53 -1.12
C LEU A 27 0.56 -24.05 -1.79
N LEU A 28 1.37 -23.24 -1.10
CA LEU A 28 2.69 -22.82 -1.58
C LEU A 28 3.59 -24.04 -1.85
N LYS A 29 3.59 -25.02 -0.94
CA LYS A 29 4.37 -26.24 -1.11
C LYS A 29 3.86 -27.08 -2.29
N SER A 30 2.56 -27.33 -2.37
CA SER A 30 2.00 -28.23 -3.39
C SER A 30 1.96 -27.63 -4.79
N LYS A 31 1.81 -26.31 -4.94
CA LYS A 31 1.69 -25.64 -6.24
C LYS A 31 2.99 -25.02 -6.75
N HIS A 32 3.90 -24.62 -5.86
CA HIS A 32 5.10 -23.88 -6.21
C HIS A 32 6.39 -24.49 -5.63
N ASP A 33 6.33 -25.63 -4.93
CA ASP A 33 7.46 -26.20 -4.18
C ASP A 33 8.12 -25.20 -3.20
N VAL A 34 7.37 -24.22 -2.72
CA VAL A 34 7.87 -23.18 -1.81
C VAL A 34 7.62 -23.58 -0.36
N THR A 35 8.67 -23.52 0.45
CA THR A 35 8.58 -23.54 1.92
C THR A 35 9.25 -22.29 2.48
N PHE A 36 8.93 -21.92 3.71
CA PHE A 36 9.49 -20.72 4.32
C PHE A 36 9.62 -20.84 5.83
N SER A 37 10.50 -19.99 6.39
CA SER A 37 10.67 -19.74 7.82
C SER A 37 10.78 -18.23 8.05
N PHE A 38 10.24 -17.71 9.15
CA PHE A 38 10.50 -16.32 9.54
C PHE A 38 11.79 -16.28 10.36
N THR A 39 12.77 -15.46 9.98
CA THR A 39 14.08 -15.42 10.67
C THR A 39 14.40 -14.06 11.28
N GLY A 40 13.61 -13.03 10.97
CA GLY A 40 13.71 -11.73 11.60
C GLY A 40 12.37 -11.00 11.67
N ILE A 41 12.11 -10.33 12.79
CA ILE A 41 10.96 -9.43 12.96
C ILE A 41 11.45 -8.13 13.62
N SER A 42 11.10 -7.00 13.02
CA SER A 42 11.24 -5.68 13.62
C SER A 42 9.86 -5.08 13.89
N THR A 43 9.68 -4.53 15.09
CA THR A 43 8.46 -3.85 15.49
C THR A 43 8.74 -2.39 15.87
N GLY A 44 7.73 -1.53 15.81
CA GLY A 44 7.90 -0.13 16.22
C GLY A 44 7.92 0.09 17.74
N ARG A 45 7.35 -0.83 18.53
CA ARG A 45 7.13 -0.66 20.00
C ARG A 45 7.28 -1.92 20.85
N HIS A 46 7.41 -3.10 20.25
CA HIS A 46 7.40 -4.40 20.92
C HIS A 46 8.73 -5.15 20.75
N GLY A 47 9.84 -4.43 20.50
CA GLY A 47 11.18 -5.02 20.37
C GLY A 47 11.50 -5.61 18.99
N PHE A 48 12.60 -6.35 18.96
CA PHE A 48 13.20 -6.96 17.77
C PHE A 48 13.53 -8.43 18.06
N ALA A 49 13.41 -9.30 17.07
CA ALA A 49 13.79 -10.70 17.20
C ALA A 49 14.45 -11.23 15.94
N VAL A 50 15.58 -11.92 16.10
CA VAL A 50 16.29 -12.64 15.05
C VAL A 50 16.54 -14.07 15.52
N ASN A 51 16.17 -15.05 14.68
CA ASN A 51 16.52 -16.46 14.88
C ASN A 51 16.70 -17.12 13.51
N THR A 52 17.95 -17.39 13.13
CA THR A 52 18.29 -17.97 11.82
C THR A 52 17.78 -19.40 11.64
N ASN A 53 17.42 -20.09 12.72
CA ASN A 53 16.80 -21.42 12.68
C ASN A 53 15.26 -21.36 12.55
N GLY A 54 14.68 -20.15 12.52
CA GLY A 54 13.24 -19.93 12.47
C GLY A 54 12.67 -19.41 13.79
N LEU A 55 11.87 -18.36 13.70
CA LEU A 55 11.08 -17.77 14.78
C LEU A 55 9.73 -18.49 14.90
N ASP A 56 9.25 -18.62 16.14
CA ASP A 56 7.86 -18.99 16.40
C ASP A 56 6.94 -17.80 16.09
N ILE A 57 6.43 -17.79 14.86
CA ILE A 57 5.58 -16.71 14.36
C ILE A 57 4.22 -16.66 15.06
N GLU A 58 3.69 -17.79 15.52
CA GLU A 58 2.42 -17.83 16.25
C GLU A 58 2.60 -17.18 17.62
N LYS A 59 3.72 -17.46 18.29
CA LYS A 59 4.06 -16.78 19.54
C LYS A 59 4.33 -15.30 19.34
N ALA A 60 4.99 -14.89 18.26
CA ALA A 60 5.20 -13.48 17.94
C ALA A 60 3.87 -12.73 17.75
N LEU A 61 2.90 -13.35 17.07
CA LEU A 61 1.54 -12.81 16.91
C LEU A 61 0.85 -12.66 18.27
N GLU A 62 0.85 -13.69 19.10
CA GLU A 62 0.25 -13.68 20.44
C GLU A 62 0.84 -12.57 21.33
N LEU A 63 2.17 -12.43 21.33
CA LEU A 63 2.86 -11.41 22.13
C LEU A 63 2.45 -10.00 21.70
N VAL A 64 2.53 -9.68 20.40
CA VAL A 64 2.19 -8.34 19.91
C VAL A 64 0.70 -8.03 20.02
N GLU A 65 -0.18 -9.01 19.85
CA GLU A 65 -1.63 -8.84 20.07
C GLU A 65 -1.98 -8.62 21.54
N SER A 66 -1.19 -9.18 22.47
CA SER A 66 -1.31 -8.93 23.91
C SER A 66 -0.50 -7.73 24.42
N GLY A 67 0.09 -6.94 23.52
CA GLY A 67 0.88 -5.75 23.86
C GLY A 67 2.23 -6.05 24.53
N LYS A 68 2.74 -7.27 24.37
CA LYS A 68 4.00 -7.74 24.94
C LYS A 68 5.15 -7.65 23.95
N ASP A 69 6.36 -7.57 24.49
CA ASP A 69 7.61 -7.52 23.76
C ASP A 69 8.02 -8.89 23.17
N ILE A 70 8.59 -8.90 21.96
CA ILE A 70 8.98 -10.11 21.22
C ILE A 70 10.45 -10.52 21.45
N SER A 71 11.24 -9.77 22.22
CA SER A 71 12.67 -10.03 22.40
C SER A 71 12.95 -11.39 23.06
N SER A 72 11.95 -12.00 23.72
CA SER A 72 12.03 -13.38 24.22
C SER A 72 12.18 -14.43 23.11
N LEU A 73 11.84 -14.08 21.87
CA LEU A 73 12.02 -14.92 20.67
C LEU A 73 13.39 -14.73 20.01
N ASN A 74 14.16 -13.72 20.44
CA ASN A 74 15.48 -13.44 19.87
C ASN A 74 16.48 -14.52 20.31
N ASN A 75 17.18 -15.10 19.33
CA ASN A 75 18.24 -16.08 19.53
C ASN A 75 19.53 -15.66 18.81
N SER A 76 19.68 -14.36 18.53
CA SER A 76 20.89 -13.80 17.95
C SER A 76 22.04 -13.82 18.98
N PRO A 77 23.28 -14.19 18.58
CA PRO A 77 24.45 -14.14 19.46
C PRO A 77 24.89 -12.69 19.78
N ILE A 78 24.36 -11.71 19.06
CA ILE A 78 24.63 -10.28 19.25
C ILE A 78 23.34 -9.53 19.61
N PRO A 79 23.43 -8.44 20.40
CA PRO A 79 22.28 -7.58 20.66
C PRO A 79 21.71 -7.01 19.37
N ILE A 80 20.37 -7.02 19.26
CA ILE A 80 19.63 -6.41 18.15
C ILE A 80 18.85 -5.22 18.69
N THR A 81 19.11 -4.04 18.15
CA THR A 81 18.65 -2.75 18.68
C THR A 81 17.88 -1.90 17.66
N ASN A 82 17.92 -2.26 16.38
CA ASN A 82 17.23 -1.54 15.32
C ASN A 82 16.88 -2.44 14.12
N SER A 83 16.04 -1.91 13.22
CA SER A 83 15.59 -2.63 12.03
C SER A 83 16.72 -3.02 11.07
N LEU A 84 17.77 -2.20 10.95
CA LEU A 84 18.90 -2.50 10.05
C LEU A 84 19.69 -3.71 10.56
N GLU A 85 19.87 -3.83 11.88
CA GLU A 85 20.48 -5.02 12.49
C GLU A 85 19.61 -6.26 12.31
N VAL A 86 18.28 -6.15 12.41
CA VAL A 86 17.37 -7.26 12.07
C VAL A 86 17.60 -7.71 10.63
N ILE A 87 17.68 -6.78 9.68
CA ILE A 87 17.93 -7.09 8.27
C ILE A 87 19.28 -7.80 8.12
N GLN A 88 20.35 -7.21 8.64
CA GLN A 88 21.72 -7.72 8.52
C GLN A 88 21.92 -9.11 9.12
N HIS A 89 21.23 -9.43 10.22
CA HIS A 89 21.47 -10.66 10.99
C HIS A 89 20.39 -11.74 10.81
N SER A 90 19.31 -11.45 10.09
CA SER A 90 18.23 -12.41 9.84
C SER A 90 18.60 -13.58 8.93
N SER A 91 19.67 -13.48 8.13
CA SER A 91 19.96 -14.45 7.06
C SER A 91 18.77 -14.71 6.13
N ALA A 92 17.91 -13.69 5.95
CA ALA A 92 16.72 -13.77 5.11
C ALA A 92 17.04 -13.76 3.62
N ASN A 93 16.15 -14.35 2.81
CA ASN A 93 16.16 -14.26 1.35
C ASN A 93 15.15 -13.22 0.85
N VAL A 94 14.12 -12.92 1.65
CA VAL A 94 13.04 -11.99 1.28
C VAL A 94 12.72 -11.06 2.45
N LEU A 95 12.77 -9.76 2.18
CA LEU A 95 12.33 -8.70 3.08
C LEU A 95 10.91 -8.26 2.72
N PHE A 96 10.04 -8.20 3.73
CA PHE A 96 8.78 -7.48 3.66
C PHE A 96 8.87 -6.18 4.48
N GLU A 97 8.85 -5.05 3.78
CA GLU A 97 8.92 -3.71 4.36
C GLU A 97 7.50 -3.14 4.57
N ASN A 98 7.13 -2.94 5.82
CA ASN A 98 5.81 -2.53 6.28
C ASN A 98 5.90 -1.47 7.40
N SER A 99 7.01 -0.73 7.49
CA SER A 99 7.11 0.36 8.46
C SER A 99 6.09 1.47 8.13
N PRO A 100 5.78 2.36 9.08
CA PRO A 100 5.00 3.56 8.80
C PRO A 100 5.60 4.35 7.63
N VAL A 101 4.73 4.96 6.84
CA VAL A 101 5.13 5.77 5.67
C VAL A 101 5.60 7.15 6.13
N ASN A 102 6.73 7.59 5.58
CA ASN A 102 7.11 9.00 5.58
C ASN A 102 6.91 9.54 4.17
N THR A 103 5.90 10.39 3.99
CA THR A 103 5.54 10.90 2.67
C THR A 103 6.53 11.93 2.12
N GLN A 104 7.33 12.55 2.99
CA GLN A 104 8.27 13.60 2.61
C GLN A 104 9.61 13.04 2.12
N THR A 105 10.10 11.97 2.73
CA THR A 105 11.46 11.47 2.45
C THR A 105 11.53 9.99 2.11
N GLY A 106 10.47 9.22 2.37
CA GLY A 106 10.49 7.76 2.26
C GLY A 106 11.34 7.04 3.32
N GLN A 107 11.95 7.76 4.27
CA GLN A 107 12.78 7.18 5.33
C GLN A 107 11.95 6.77 6.56
N PRO A 108 12.35 5.71 7.30
CA PRO A 108 13.56 4.88 7.13
C PRO A 108 13.38 3.71 6.13
N ALA A 109 12.21 3.54 5.54
CA ALA A 109 11.89 2.41 4.67
C ALA A 109 12.81 2.31 3.45
N LEU A 110 13.23 3.45 2.90
CA LEU A 110 14.18 3.49 1.79
C LEU A 110 15.51 2.83 2.17
N ASP A 111 16.04 3.14 3.36
CA ASP A 111 17.26 2.54 3.88
C ASP A 111 17.09 1.05 4.19
N HIS A 112 15.92 0.64 4.70
CA HIS A 112 15.61 -0.78 4.91
C HIS A 112 15.70 -1.59 3.60
N ILE A 113 15.06 -1.10 2.53
CA ILE A 113 15.03 -1.79 1.24
C ILE A 113 16.42 -1.81 0.62
N ARG A 114 17.13 -0.67 0.64
CA ARG A 114 18.51 -0.59 0.15
C ARG A 114 19.43 -1.58 0.87
N ALA A 115 19.33 -1.68 2.19
CA ALA A 115 20.12 -2.63 2.97
C ALA A 115 19.82 -4.08 2.56
N ALA A 116 18.55 -4.44 2.43
CA ALA A 116 18.12 -5.78 2.03
C ALA A 116 18.62 -6.16 0.63
N LEU A 117 18.44 -5.28 -0.36
CA LEU A 117 18.91 -5.51 -1.73
C LEU A 117 20.43 -5.66 -1.79
N ASN A 118 21.18 -4.87 -1.03
CA ASN A 118 22.64 -4.97 -0.96
C ASN A 118 23.14 -6.34 -0.46
N LEU A 119 22.36 -6.96 0.45
CA LEU A 119 22.58 -8.31 0.98
C LEU A 119 22.08 -9.42 0.04
N GLY A 120 21.56 -9.08 -1.14
CA GLY A 120 21.03 -10.07 -2.08
C GLY A 120 19.66 -10.63 -1.67
N MET A 121 18.87 -9.87 -0.91
CA MET A 121 17.47 -10.22 -0.61
C MET A 121 16.54 -9.69 -1.69
N HIS A 122 15.46 -10.40 -1.99
CA HIS A 122 14.30 -9.76 -2.62
C HIS A 122 13.65 -8.80 -1.64
N ALA A 123 13.13 -7.68 -2.12
CA ALA A 123 12.44 -6.69 -1.30
C ALA A 123 11.01 -6.47 -1.80
N ILE A 124 10.04 -6.66 -0.91
CA ILE A 124 8.61 -6.48 -1.16
C ILE A 124 8.09 -5.44 -0.16
N THR A 125 7.38 -4.42 -0.61
CA THR A 125 6.93 -3.34 0.28
C THR A 125 5.46 -2.96 0.10
N ALA A 126 4.79 -2.64 1.20
CA ALA A 126 3.51 -1.92 1.19
C ALA A 126 3.71 -0.40 1.43
N ASN A 127 4.94 0.03 1.63
CA ASN A 127 5.30 1.41 1.91
C ASN A 127 5.47 2.18 0.60
N LYS A 128 4.71 3.26 0.47
CA LYS A 128 4.69 4.11 -0.73
C LYS A 128 5.93 4.99 -0.82
N GLY A 129 6.56 5.30 0.32
CA GLY A 129 7.71 6.20 0.42
C GLY A 129 8.88 5.76 -0.47
N PRO A 130 9.40 4.54 -0.32
CA PRO A 130 10.51 4.06 -1.15
C PRO A 130 10.20 3.98 -2.64
N VAL A 131 8.93 3.73 -3.01
CA VAL A 131 8.51 3.74 -4.42
C VAL A 131 8.55 5.16 -4.97
N VAL A 132 8.04 6.16 -4.25
CA VAL A 132 8.06 7.55 -4.74
C VAL A 132 9.47 8.13 -4.75
N HIS A 133 10.25 7.90 -3.69
CA HIS A 133 11.53 8.58 -3.47
C HIS A 133 12.75 7.80 -3.99
N GLY A 134 12.60 6.50 -4.28
CA GLY A 134 13.74 5.62 -4.58
C GLY A 134 13.52 4.64 -5.72
N TYR A 135 12.42 4.71 -6.48
CA TYR A 135 12.08 3.66 -7.46
C TYR A 135 13.21 3.30 -8.42
N ARG A 136 13.80 4.29 -9.12
CA ARG A 136 14.89 4.04 -10.07
C ARG A 136 16.11 3.43 -9.40
N GLU A 137 16.56 4.02 -8.30
CA GLU A 137 17.71 3.56 -7.53
C GLU A 137 17.53 2.10 -7.08
N LEU A 138 16.40 1.81 -6.44
CA LEU A 138 16.10 0.48 -5.88
C LEU A 138 15.89 -0.56 -6.98
N THR A 139 15.27 -0.18 -8.10
CA THR A 139 15.07 -1.09 -9.24
C THR A 139 16.40 -1.47 -9.87
N GLN A 140 17.25 -0.48 -10.17
CA GLN A 140 18.60 -0.71 -10.72
C GLN A 140 19.46 -1.53 -9.75
N LEU A 141 19.38 -1.24 -8.45
CA LEU A 141 20.09 -2.01 -7.43
C LEU A 141 19.62 -3.47 -7.41
N ALA A 142 18.30 -3.72 -7.41
CA ALA A 142 17.74 -5.06 -7.43
C ALA A 142 18.19 -5.84 -8.68
N GLU A 143 18.16 -5.20 -9.85
CA GLU A 143 18.64 -5.78 -11.12
C GLU A 143 20.13 -6.15 -11.05
N SER A 144 20.98 -5.24 -10.56
CA SER A 144 22.43 -5.49 -10.42
C SER A 144 22.77 -6.65 -9.48
N LYS A 145 21.87 -6.95 -8.54
CA LYS A 145 22.00 -8.03 -7.55
C LYS A 145 21.29 -9.32 -7.97
N GLY A 146 20.59 -9.32 -9.11
CA GLY A 146 19.81 -10.47 -9.58
C GLY A 146 18.58 -10.78 -8.73
N VAL A 147 18.10 -9.83 -7.93
CA VAL A 147 16.92 -9.96 -7.06
C VAL A 147 15.78 -9.09 -7.57
N LYS A 148 14.66 -9.05 -6.84
CA LYS A 148 13.45 -8.34 -7.25
C LYS A 148 13.06 -7.30 -6.21
N PHE A 149 12.67 -6.11 -6.70
CA PHE A 149 11.96 -5.10 -5.94
C PHE A 149 10.49 -5.11 -6.39
N ARG A 150 9.57 -5.26 -5.43
CA ARG A 150 8.12 -5.40 -5.66
C ARG A 150 7.32 -4.57 -4.65
N PHE A 151 6.16 -4.09 -5.06
CA PHE A 151 5.43 -3.05 -4.35
C PHE A 151 3.94 -2.99 -4.71
N GLU A 152 3.34 -4.14 -5.06
CA GLU A 152 1.92 -4.21 -5.46
C GLU A 152 1.01 -3.55 -4.41
N SER A 153 1.34 -3.76 -3.14
CA SER A 153 0.55 -3.28 -2.01
C SER A 153 0.65 -1.78 -1.70
N THR A 154 1.34 -1.00 -2.54
CA THR A 154 1.49 0.43 -2.32
C THR A 154 0.29 1.23 -2.79
N VAL A 155 -0.46 0.74 -3.78
CA VAL A 155 -1.64 1.39 -4.37
C VAL A 155 -2.80 0.41 -4.44
N LEU A 156 -4.01 0.85 -4.05
CA LEU A 156 -5.24 0.03 -4.04
C LEU A 156 -5.14 -1.29 -3.24
N GLY A 157 -4.49 -1.25 -2.08
CA GLY A 157 -4.51 -2.36 -1.13
C GLY A 157 -3.71 -3.56 -1.62
N GLY A 158 -4.36 -4.58 -2.16
CA GLY A 158 -3.69 -5.71 -2.83
C GLY A 158 -4.31 -6.06 -4.17
N ALA A 159 -5.09 -5.14 -4.75
CA ALA A 159 -5.54 -5.27 -6.13
C ALA A 159 -4.32 -5.23 -7.06
N PRO A 160 -4.28 -6.07 -8.11
CA PRO A 160 -3.15 -6.09 -9.02
C PRO A 160 -3.24 -4.87 -9.95
N VAL A 161 -2.40 -3.87 -9.70
CA VAL A 161 -2.32 -2.63 -10.48
C VAL A 161 -1.02 -2.63 -11.28
N PHE A 162 0.11 -2.71 -10.59
CA PHE A 162 1.43 -2.64 -11.23
C PHE A 162 1.74 -3.92 -12.01
N SER A 163 1.39 -5.09 -11.48
CA SER A 163 1.56 -6.36 -12.21
C SER A 163 0.73 -6.42 -13.48
N VAL A 164 -0.53 -6.00 -13.43
CA VAL A 164 -1.40 -5.96 -14.62
C VAL A 164 -0.80 -5.06 -15.69
N MET A 165 -0.46 -3.81 -15.36
CA MET A 165 0.14 -2.90 -16.34
C MET A 165 1.45 -3.46 -16.93
N ARG A 166 2.29 -4.06 -16.08
CA ARG A 166 3.58 -4.63 -16.50
C ARG A 166 3.45 -5.89 -17.36
N GLU A 167 2.49 -6.76 -17.07
CA GLU A 167 2.44 -8.12 -17.62
C GLU A 167 1.37 -8.31 -18.69
N THR A 168 0.32 -7.47 -18.71
CA THR A 168 -0.84 -7.66 -19.60
C THR A 168 -1.06 -6.55 -20.60
N PHE A 169 -0.29 -5.45 -20.54
CA PHE A 169 -0.37 -4.32 -21.47
C PHE A 169 0.95 -4.09 -22.23
N PRO A 170 1.51 -5.12 -22.92
CA PRO A 170 2.74 -4.92 -23.67
C PRO A 170 2.53 -3.91 -24.80
N LEU A 171 3.40 -2.90 -24.85
CA LEU A 171 3.41 -1.87 -25.91
C LEU A 171 2.12 -1.04 -26.02
N ALA A 172 1.26 -1.04 -25.00
CA ALA A 172 0.17 -0.07 -24.89
C ALA A 172 0.69 1.17 -24.16
N ASP A 173 0.48 2.34 -24.76
CA ASP A 173 0.93 3.60 -24.18
C ASP A 173 -0.13 4.12 -23.21
N LEU A 174 0.22 4.21 -21.93
CA LEU A 174 -0.64 4.81 -20.93
C LEU A 174 -0.79 6.32 -21.19
N GLU A 175 -2.01 6.78 -21.46
CA GLU A 175 -2.33 8.18 -21.70
C GLU A 175 -2.74 8.89 -20.40
N SER A 176 -3.61 8.26 -19.60
CA SER A 176 -4.08 8.84 -18.35
C SER A 176 -4.64 7.79 -17.38
N PHE A 177 -4.81 8.21 -16.13
CA PHE A 177 -5.62 7.49 -15.16
C PHE A 177 -6.46 8.44 -14.31
N THR A 178 -7.60 7.95 -13.84
CA THR A 178 -8.44 8.61 -12.85
C THR A 178 -9.00 7.60 -11.86
N GLY A 179 -9.17 7.99 -10.60
CA GLY A 179 -9.53 7.04 -9.56
C GLY A 179 -9.87 7.65 -8.21
N ILE A 180 -10.24 6.77 -7.30
CA ILE A 180 -10.43 7.06 -5.87
C ILE A 180 -9.49 6.14 -5.12
N PHE A 181 -8.44 6.71 -4.52
CA PHE A 181 -7.37 5.93 -3.89
C PHE A 181 -7.43 5.92 -2.36
N ASN A 182 -8.32 6.72 -1.76
CA ASN A 182 -8.45 6.86 -0.32
C ASN A 182 -9.88 6.50 0.11
N ALA A 183 -10.02 5.36 0.80
CA ALA A 183 -11.31 4.86 1.26
C ALA A 183 -11.92 5.78 2.34
N THR A 184 -11.11 6.31 3.25
CA THR A 184 -11.56 7.17 4.37
C THR A 184 -12.32 8.39 3.87
N THR A 185 -11.76 9.14 2.91
CA THR A 185 -12.44 10.29 2.31
C THR A 185 -13.70 9.89 1.54
N ASN A 186 -13.69 8.75 0.86
CA ASN A 186 -14.88 8.27 0.14
C ASN A 186 -16.01 7.83 1.10
N ILE A 187 -15.68 7.25 2.26
CA ILE A 187 -16.65 6.98 3.33
C ILE A 187 -17.21 8.28 3.87
N ILE A 188 -16.37 9.25 4.21
CA ILE A 188 -16.81 10.55 4.75
C ILE A 188 -17.79 11.23 3.79
N LEU A 189 -17.43 11.35 2.52
CA LEU A 189 -18.29 11.96 1.50
C LEU A 189 -19.60 11.18 1.31
N SER A 190 -19.56 9.84 1.34
CA SER A 190 -20.76 9.00 1.22
C SER A 190 -21.71 9.15 2.42
N ARG A 191 -21.18 9.29 3.64
CA ARG A 191 -21.97 9.54 4.85
C ARG A 191 -22.59 10.93 4.86
N MET A 192 -21.83 11.94 4.45
CA MET A 192 -22.36 13.30 4.30
C MET A 192 -23.48 13.35 3.24
N GLU A 193 -23.40 12.55 2.18
CA GLU A 193 -24.49 12.40 1.19
C GLU A 193 -25.78 11.80 1.79
N ASN A 194 -25.65 11.06 2.90
CA ASN A 194 -26.77 10.53 3.68
C ASN A 194 -27.25 11.48 4.79
N GLY A 195 -26.72 12.71 4.83
CA GLY A 195 -27.17 13.78 5.72
C GLY A 195 -26.35 13.94 7.01
N GLU A 196 -25.26 13.20 7.17
CA GLU A 196 -24.37 13.37 8.33
C GLU A 196 -23.50 14.63 8.22
N SER A 197 -23.13 15.20 9.37
CA SER A 197 -22.13 16.27 9.40
C SER A 197 -20.74 15.73 9.04
N TYR A 198 -19.85 16.61 8.56
CA TYR A 198 -18.44 16.25 8.34
C TYR A 198 -17.80 15.70 9.61
N GLN A 199 -18.05 16.34 10.76
CA GLN A 199 -17.47 15.91 12.04
C GLN A 199 -17.95 14.53 12.46
N ASP A 200 -19.24 14.22 12.29
CA ASP A 200 -19.78 12.91 12.66
C ASP A 200 -19.31 11.80 11.72
N ALA A 201 -19.18 12.11 10.42
CA ALA A 201 -18.60 11.19 9.45
C ALA A 201 -17.12 10.86 9.74
N VAL A 202 -16.32 11.86 10.16
CA VAL A 202 -14.94 11.65 10.62
C VAL A 202 -14.90 10.80 11.88
N LYS A 203 -15.73 11.12 12.89
CA LYS A 203 -15.83 10.34 14.14
C LYS A 203 -16.22 8.89 13.87
N TYR A 204 -17.12 8.65 12.91
CA TYR A 204 -17.46 7.31 12.49
C TYR A 204 -16.24 6.58 11.91
N CYS A 205 -15.49 7.20 11.00
CA CYS A 205 -14.27 6.60 10.45
C CYS A 205 -13.24 6.25 11.54
N GLN A 206 -13.12 7.09 12.56
CA GLN A 206 -12.28 6.83 13.73
C GLN A 206 -12.79 5.66 14.56
N SER A 207 -14.11 5.55 14.78
CA SER A 207 -14.69 4.48 15.59
C SER A 207 -14.58 3.10 14.95
N ILE A 208 -14.59 3.03 13.62
CA ILE A 208 -14.36 1.78 12.87
C ILE A 208 -12.88 1.53 12.55
N GLY A 209 -11.98 2.43 12.97
CA GLY A 209 -10.54 2.28 12.85
C GLY A 209 -9.96 2.47 11.44
N VAL A 210 -10.68 3.13 10.53
CA VAL A 210 -10.17 3.47 9.18
C VAL A 210 -9.52 4.85 9.13
N ALA A 211 -9.78 5.70 10.12
CA ALA A 211 -9.10 6.99 10.30
C ALA A 211 -8.38 7.03 11.65
N GLU A 212 -7.20 7.66 11.67
CA GLU A 212 -6.47 7.92 12.91
C GLU A 212 -7.08 9.08 13.71
N THR A 213 -6.59 9.30 14.94
CA THR A 213 -6.99 10.46 15.76
C THR A 213 -6.73 11.78 15.03
N ASP A 214 -5.61 11.87 14.32
CA ASP A 214 -5.34 12.93 13.36
C ASP A 214 -5.53 12.38 11.93
N PRO A 215 -6.66 12.68 11.26
CA PRO A 215 -6.95 12.15 9.93
C PRO A 215 -6.34 13.01 8.80
N THR A 216 -5.43 13.94 9.10
CA THR A 216 -4.86 14.91 8.13
C THR A 216 -4.33 14.24 6.87
N ASN A 217 -3.62 13.11 6.99
CA ASN A 217 -3.10 12.40 5.81
C ASN A 217 -4.21 11.95 4.85
N ASP A 218 -5.39 11.58 5.36
CA ASP A 218 -6.53 11.18 4.57
C ASP A 218 -7.30 12.40 4.05
N VAL A 219 -7.81 13.22 4.96
CA VAL A 219 -8.80 14.27 4.63
C VAL A 219 -8.20 15.45 3.88
N ASP A 220 -6.89 15.68 3.99
CA ASP A 220 -6.15 16.67 3.20
C ASP A 220 -5.54 16.07 1.93
N GLY A 221 -5.75 14.77 1.66
CA GLY A 221 -5.42 14.13 0.40
C GLY A 221 -3.96 13.70 0.23
N TRP A 222 -3.13 13.74 1.29
CA TRP A 222 -1.72 13.35 1.22
C TRP A 222 -1.50 11.86 0.92
N ASP A 223 -2.32 10.98 1.50
CA ASP A 223 -2.29 9.53 1.22
C ASP A 223 -2.72 9.25 -0.24
N ALA A 224 -3.72 9.97 -0.75
CA ALA A 224 -4.10 9.90 -2.15
C ALA A 224 -2.98 10.41 -3.07
N ALA A 225 -2.34 11.54 -2.72
CA ALA A 225 -1.27 12.15 -3.50
C ALA A 225 -0.05 11.24 -3.62
N ILE A 226 0.39 10.59 -2.53
CA ILE A 226 1.54 9.69 -2.62
C ILE A 226 1.24 8.43 -3.45
N LYS A 227 -0.02 7.97 -3.51
CA LYS A 227 -0.45 6.88 -4.40
C LYS A 227 -0.45 7.31 -5.87
N VAL A 228 -0.90 8.54 -6.17
CA VAL A 228 -0.76 9.14 -7.51
C VAL A 228 0.73 9.23 -7.89
N CYS A 229 1.58 9.70 -6.99
CA CYS A 229 3.02 9.78 -7.22
C CYS A 229 3.65 8.41 -7.52
N ALA A 230 3.26 7.37 -6.78
CA ALA A 230 3.74 6.02 -7.01
C ALA A 230 3.34 5.50 -8.39
N LEU A 231 2.07 5.71 -8.81
CA LEU A 231 1.62 5.34 -10.15
C LEU A 231 2.38 6.10 -11.24
N VAL A 232 2.54 7.42 -11.10
CA VAL A 232 3.26 8.24 -12.07
C VAL A 232 4.73 7.80 -12.17
N THR A 233 5.38 7.63 -11.03
CA THR A 233 6.80 7.24 -10.94
C THR A 233 7.04 5.89 -11.56
N VAL A 234 6.15 4.91 -11.36
CA VAL A 234 6.36 3.55 -11.87
C VAL A 234 5.90 3.41 -13.32
N LEU A 235 4.72 3.93 -13.67
CA LEU A 235 4.11 3.66 -14.98
C LEU A 235 4.66 4.54 -16.10
N TRP A 236 5.16 5.74 -15.77
CA TRP A 236 5.80 6.65 -16.73
C TRP A 236 7.29 6.88 -16.45
N ASP A 237 7.89 6.15 -15.52
CA ASP A 237 9.27 6.37 -15.06
C ASP A 237 9.58 7.86 -14.84
N THR A 238 8.68 8.59 -14.18
CA THR A 238 8.80 10.04 -13.99
C THR A 238 8.66 10.39 -12.51
N PRO A 239 9.72 10.84 -11.83
CA PRO A 239 9.64 11.17 -10.42
C PRO A 239 8.74 12.40 -10.21
N ILE A 240 7.83 12.28 -9.25
CA ILE A 240 6.98 13.37 -8.78
C ILE A 240 6.70 13.15 -7.29
N THR A 241 6.64 14.22 -6.52
CA THR A 241 6.40 14.17 -5.08
C THR A 241 5.01 14.68 -4.70
N PRO A 242 4.47 14.27 -3.52
CA PRO A 242 3.19 14.79 -3.04
C PRO A 242 3.17 16.32 -2.91
N GLN A 243 4.33 16.93 -2.62
CA GLN A 243 4.49 18.38 -2.51
C GLN A 243 4.31 19.09 -3.85
N GLU A 244 4.76 18.47 -4.95
CA GLU A 244 4.55 18.99 -6.31
C GLU A 244 3.08 18.86 -6.75
N ILE A 245 2.38 17.80 -6.32
CA ILE A 245 0.93 17.65 -6.55
C ILE A 245 0.13 18.70 -5.77
N ASN A 246 0.55 19.02 -4.54
CA ASN A 246 -0.14 19.94 -3.62
C ASN A 246 -1.65 19.63 -3.49
N PRO A 247 -2.01 18.50 -2.83
CA PRO A 247 -3.37 17.99 -2.83
C PRO A 247 -4.36 18.96 -2.18
N ILE A 248 -5.59 18.99 -2.71
CA ILE A 248 -6.72 19.68 -2.09
C ILE A 248 -7.58 18.61 -1.41
N GLY A 249 -7.79 18.77 -0.11
CA GLY A 249 -8.60 17.88 0.72
C GLY A 249 -10.11 18.07 0.62
N ILE A 250 -10.85 17.28 1.40
CA ILE A 250 -12.32 17.31 1.46
C ILE A 250 -12.90 18.24 2.53
N ARG A 251 -12.05 18.90 3.34
CA ARG A 251 -12.50 19.74 4.47
C ARG A 251 -13.43 20.90 4.07
N GLY A 252 -13.26 21.42 2.86
CA GLY A 252 -14.06 22.53 2.34
C GLY A 252 -15.44 22.13 1.80
N ILE A 253 -15.76 20.83 1.76
CA ILE A 253 -17.05 20.35 1.25
C ILE A 253 -18.13 20.51 2.31
N THR A 254 -19.21 21.22 1.97
CA THR A 254 -20.32 21.48 2.89
C THR A 254 -21.54 20.60 2.59
N PRO A 255 -22.45 20.41 3.58
CA PRO A 255 -23.73 19.72 3.34
C PRO A 255 -24.56 20.34 2.21
N ASP A 256 -24.59 21.67 2.08
CA ASP A 256 -25.33 22.36 1.01
C ASP A 256 -24.74 22.07 -0.37
N MET A 257 -23.40 22.03 -0.48
CA MET A 257 -22.72 21.63 -1.71
C MET A 257 -23.12 20.21 -2.12
N ILE A 258 -23.14 19.28 -1.17
CA ILE A 258 -23.52 17.88 -1.40
C ILE A 258 -25.00 17.76 -1.77
N ALA A 259 -25.89 18.46 -1.09
CA ALA A 259 -27.33 18.46 -1.39
C ALA A 259 -27.59 18.99 -2.80
N LYS A 260 -26.92 20.08 -3.20
CA LYS A 260 -26.97 20.61 -4.56
C LYS A 260 -26.46 19.58 -5.57
N ALA A 261 -25.28 19.01 -5.36
CA ALA A 261 -24.72 17.98 -6.24
C ALA A 261 -25.70 16.82 -6.45
N LYS A 262 -26.31 16.32 -5.36
CA LYS A 262 -27.29 15.23 -5.40
C LYS A 262 -28.53 15.58 -6.22
N SER A 263 -29.03 16.82 -6.11
CA SER A 263 -30.16 17.31 -6.92
C SER A 263 -29.86 17.35 -8.43
N GLU A 264 -28.59 17.45 -8.80
CA GLU A 264 -28.10 17.44 -10.18
C GLU A 264 -27.66 16.04 -10.66
N ASN A 265 -27.95 14.97 -9.90
CA ASN A 265 -27.44 13.61 -10.14
C ASN A 265 -25.90 13.55 -10.24
N LYS A 266 -25.23 14.34 -9.40
CA LYS A 266 -23.76 14.37 -9.25
C LYS A 266 -23.36 14.02 -7.82
N ARG A 267 -22.10 13.66 -7.64
CA ARG A 267 -21.50 13.33 -6.34
C ARG A 267 -20.15 14.01 -6.20
N TYR A 268 -19.81 14.43 -4.99
CA TYR A 268 -18.42 14.79 -4.69
C TYR A 268 -17.60 13.54 -4.46
N LYS A 269 -16.41 13.48 -5.08
CA LYS A 269 -15.38 12.46 -4.85
C LYS A 269 -14.02 13.14 -4.71
N LEU A 270 -13.14 12.59 -3.86
CA LEU A 270 -11.72 12.96 -3.89
C LEU A 270 -11.07 12.26 -5.08
N VAL A 271 -11.05 12.94 -6.23
CA VAL A 271 -10.56 12.37 -7.49
C VAL A 271 -9.05 12.49 -7.53
N CYS A 272 -8.42 11.36 -7.83
CA CYS A 272 -6.99 11.21 -8.08
C CYS A 272 -6.80 11.05 -9.58
N SER A 273 -6.04 11.90 -10.25
CA SER A 273 -5.84 11.80 -11.69
C SER A 273 -4.42 12.13 -12.10
N ALA A 274 -3.99 11.54 -13.22
CA ALA A 274 -2.83 12.00 -13.95
C ALA A 274 -3.01 11.77 -15.45
N GLU A 275 -2.51 12.70 -16.25
CA GLU A 275 -2.55 12.64 -17.71
C GLU A 275 -1.20 13.06 -18.29
N LYS A 276 -0.73 12.32 -19.29
CA LYS A 276 0.47 12.65 -20.05
C LYS A 276 0.10 13.55 -21.22
N VAL A 277 0.60 14.79 -21.21
CA VAL A 277 0.42 15.79 -22.28
C VAL A 277 1.79 16.09 -22.90
N GLY A 278 2.09 15.43 -24.01
CA GLY A 278 3.44 15.42 -24.59
C GLY A 278 4.43 14.77 -23.62
N ASP A 279 5.47 15.50 -23.25
CA ASP A 279 6.50 15.03 -22.29
C ASP A 279 6.20 15.42 -20.83
N LYS A 280 5.06 16.07 -20.57
CA LYS A 280 4.67 16.51 -19.22
C LYS A 280 3.57 15.63 -18.65
N ILE A 281 3.61 15.44 -17.33
CA ILE A 281 2.56 14.73 -16.60
C ILE A 281 1.83 15.74 -15.72
N ASN A 282 0.54 15.90 -15.95
CA ASN A 282 -0.33 16.72 -15.13
C ASN A 282 -1.04 15.79 -14.13
N ALA A 283 -0.63 15.84 -12.87
CA ALA A 283 -1.21 15.04 -11.80
C ALA A 283 -2.00 15.93 -10.82
N SER A 284 -3.11 15.42 -10.28
CA SER A 284 -3.91 16.16 -9.31
C SER A 284 -4.62 15.24 -8.31
N VAL A 285 -4.87 15.80 -7.12
CA VAL A 285 -5.76 15.21 -6.10
C VAL A 285 -6.64 16.33 -5.58
N SER A 286 -7.95 16.25 -5.83
CA SER A 286 -8.89 17.29 -5.43
C SER A 286 -10.33 16.79 -5.36
N PRO A 287 -11.22 17.43 -4.57
CA PRO A 287 -12.65 17.14 -4.65
C PRO A 287 -13.20 17.57 -6.00
N GLN A 288 -13.89 16.67 -6.70
CA GLN A 288 -14.54 16.95 -7.97
C GLN A 288 -16.00 16.47 -7.95
N LEU A 289 -16.84 17.16 -8.73
CA LEU A 289 -18.19 16.70 -9.05
C LEU A 289 -18.12 15.66 -10.16
N VAL A 290 -18.59 14.46 -9.90
CA VAL A 290 -18.72 13.39 -10.88
C VAL A 290 -20.20 13.12 -11.15
N ASP A 291 -20.58 12.96 -12.42
CA ASP A 291 -21.92 12.56 -12.84
C ASP A 291 -22.02 11.05 -13.08
N SER A 292 -23.22 10.56 -13.36
CA SER A 292 -23.50 9.13 -13.55
C SER A 292 -22.81 8.48 -14.76
N THR A 293 -22.20 9.25 -15.66
CA THR A 293 -21.41 8.71 -16.77
C THR A 293 -19.97 8.39 -16.37
N SER A 294 -19.49 8.97 -15.27
CA SER A 294 -18.16 8.70 -14.73
C SER A 294 -18.07 7.29 -14.12
N PRO A 295 -16.98 6.53 -14.36
CA PRO A 295 -16.75 5.25 -13.69
C PRO A 295 -16.61 5.39 -12.16
N LEU A 296 -16.34 6.60 -11.67
CA LEU A 296 -16.18 6.90 -10.24
C LEU A 296 -17.51 7.12 -9.51
N PHE A 297 -18.61 7.36 -10.23
CA PHE A 297 -19.89 7.72 -9.64
C PHE A 297 -20.43 6.64 -8.70
N GLY A 298 -20.34 5.38 -9.13
CA GLY A 298 -20.83 4.22 -8.38
C GLY A 298 -19.91 3.75 -7.25
N MET A 299 -18.70 4.31 -7.14
CA MET A 299 -17.74 3.92 -6.09
C MET A 299 -18.11 4.57 -4.76
N MET A 300 -18.94 3.90 -3.97
CA MET A 300 -19.45 4.41 -2.69
C MET A 300 -18.70 3.84 -1.49
N ASN A 301 -18.79 4.55 -0.37
CA ASN A 301 -18.27 4.15 0.94
C ASN A 301 -16.78 3.78 0.87
N SER A 302 -16.39 2.57 1.31
CA SER A 302 -15.00 2.11 1.31
C SER A 302 -14.47 1.71 -0.08
N SER A 303 -15.30 1.81 -1.13
CA SER A 303 -14.88 1.44 -2.48
C SER A 303 -13.75 2.33 -2.98
N THR A 304 -12.77 1.72 -3.62
CA THR A 304 -11.63 2.39 -4.26
C THR A 304 -11.39 1.79 -5.63
N GLY A 305 -10.70 2.52 -6.50
CA GLY A 305 -10.43 2.01 -7.83
C GLY A 305 -9.66 3.00 -8.69
N VAL A 306 -9.23 2.50 -9.84
CA VAL A 306 -8.53 3.25 -10.88
C VAL A 306 -9.11 2.86 -12.23
N THR A 307 -9.28 3.84 -13.10
CA THR A 307 -9.57 3.63 -14.52
C THR A 307 -8.39 4.17 -15.30
N PHE A 308 -7.78 3.31 -16.10
CA PHE A 308 -6.70 3.63 -17.01
C PHE A 308 -7.26 3.85 -18.42
N ARG A 309 -6.64 4.78 -19.12
CA ARG A 309 -6.81 5.00 -20.55
C ARG A 309 -5.48 4.83 -21.24
N THR A 310 -5.43 3.97 -22.25
CA THR A 310 -4.29 3.81 -23.14
C THR A 310 -4.68 4.22 -24.56
N ASP A 311 -3.69 4.27 -25.46
CA ASP A 311 -3.87 4.48 -26.90
C ASP A 311 -4.78 3.44 -27.58
N VAL A 312 -4.87 2.23 -27.01
CA VAL A 312 -5.64 1.09 -27.54
C VAL A 312 -6.86 0.70 -26.70
N ILE A 313 -6.78 0.76 -25.37
CA ILE A 313 -7.88 0.42 -24.45
C ILE A 313 -8.27 1.70 -23.71
N LEU A 314 -9.41 2.25 -24.11
CA LEU A 314 -9.81 3.60 -23.68
C LEU A 314 -10.36 3.66 -22.26
N ASP A 315 -10.95 2.56 -21.77
CA ASP A 315 -11.52 2.47 -20.41
C ASP A 315 -11.24 1.08 -19.82
N TYR A 316 -10.20 0.98 -18.98
CA TYR A 316 -9.89 -0.22 -18.21
C TYR A 316 -9.91 0.08 -16.71
N SER A 317 -10.91 -0.45 -16.00
CA SER A 317 -11.10 -0.18 -14.57
C SER A 317 -10.74 -1.39 -13.70
N ILE A 318 -10.02 -1.11 -12.61
CA ILE A 318 -9.83 -2.01 -11.48
C ILE A 318 -10.55 -1.39 -10.27
N THR A 319 -11.53 -2.11 -9.73
CA THR A 319 -12.36 -1.61 -8.63
C THR A 319 -12.37 -2.61 -7.47
N LEU A 320 -12.07 -2.10 -6.28
CA LEU A 320 -12.35 -2.78 -5.02
C LEU A 320 -13.67 -2.23 -4.49
N SER A 321 -14.75 -2.99 -4.69
CA SER A 321 -16.07 -2.60 -4.20
C SER A 321 -16.23 -2.94 -2.72
N GLU A 322 -16.90 -2.05 -2.00
CA GLU A 322 -17.39 -2.35 -0.65
C GLU A 322 -18.25 -3.63 -0.66
N LYS A 323 -18.08 -4.44 0.39
CA LYS A 323 -19.00 -5.52 0.77
C LYS A 323 -19.29 -5.41 2.27
N PRO A 324 -20.42 -5.93 2.76
CA PRO A 324 -20.66 -6.04 4.19
C PRO A 324 -19.47 -6.73 4.89
N GLY A 325 -18.88 -6.05 5.87
CA GLY A 325 -17.68 -6.53 6.57
C GLY A 325 -16.33 -6.16 5.93
N MET A 326 -16.31 -5.54 4.75
CA MET A 326 -15.11 -4.96 4.13
C MET A 326 -15.00 -3.48 4.50
N LEU A 327 -13.97 -3.14 5.27
CA LEU A 327 -13.63 -1.75 5.56
C LEU A 327 -12.47 -1.24 4.68
N GLY A 328 -11.98 -2.08 3.76
CA GLY A 328 -10.61 -2.01 3.28
C GLY A 328 -9.64 -2.31 4.42
N GLY A 329 -8.42 -2.76 4.13
CA GLY A 329 -7.48 -2.90 5.22
C GLY A 329 -6.30 -3.85 5.07
N PRO A 330 -5.84 -4.35 6.24
CA PRO A 330 -4.63 -5.15 6.35
C PRO A 330 -4.66 -6.46 5.57
N VAL A 331 -5.83 -7.06 5.36
CA VAL A 331 -5.95 -8.38 4.71
C VAL A 331 -5.73 -8.27 3.21
N GLU A 332 -6.37 -7.31 2.56
CA GLU A 332 -6.20 -7.04 1.13
C GLU A 332 -4.76 -6.59 0.87
N THR A 333 -4.24 -5.67 1.69
CA THR A 333 -2.84 -5.22 1.60
C THR A 333 -1.86 -6.38 1.76
N ALA A 334 -2.11 -7.29 2.72
CA ALA A 334 -1.30 -8.49 2.90
C ALA A 334 -1.36 -9.45 1.70
N TYR A 335 -2.49 -9.50 0.99
CA TYR A 335 -2.60 -10.32 -0.22
C TYR A 335 -1.68 -9.83 -1.34
N GLY A 336 -1.56 -8.52 -1.56
CA GLY A 336 -0.61 -7.99 -2.56
C GLY A 336 0.85 -8.37 -2.25
N LEU A 337 1.26 -8.29 -0.97
CA LEU A 337 2.59 -8.73 -0.53
C LEU A 337 2.80 -10.23 -0.76
N PHE A 338 1.76 -11.04 -0.45
CA PHE A 338 1.77 -12.47 -0.71
C PHE A 338 1.86 -12.78 -2.21
N ALA A 339 1.13 -12.05 -3.05
CA ALA A 339 1.16 -12.22 -4.50
C ALA A 339 2.54 -11.87 -5.06
N ASP A 340 3.14 -10.77 -4.61
CA ASP A 340 4.52 -10.41 -4.94
C ASP A 340 5.50 -11.50 -4.51
N PHE A 341 5.33 -12.08 -3.31
CA PHE A 341 6.16 -13.19 -2.84
C PHE A 341 6.06 -14.40 -3.76
N VAL A 342 4.84 -14.83 -4.10
CA VAL A 342 4.65 -15.94 -5.04
C VAL A 342 5.27 -15.64 -6.39
N ASN A 343 5.13 -14.41 -6.89
CA ASN A 343 5.66 -14.01 -8.19
C ASN A 343 7.20 -13.96 -8.24
N ILE A 344 7.88 -13.62 -7.14
CA ILE A 344 9.36 -13.67 -7.11
C ILE A 344 9.91 -15.10 -7.01
N THR A 345 9.08 -16.07 -6.57
CA THR A 345 9.48 -17.48 -6.47
C THR A 345 9.33 -18.28 -7.77
N LYS A 346 8.72 -17.68 -8.80
CA LYS A 346 8.57 -18.26 -10.14
C LYS A 346 9.85 -18.07 -10.95
#